data_AF-A0A7R9ULB3-F1
#
_entry.id   AF-A0A7R9ULB3-F1
#
_cell.length_a   1.000
_cell.length_b   1.000
_cell.length_c   1.000
_cell.angle_alpha   90.00
_cell.angle_beta   90.00
_cell.angle_gamma   90.00
#
_symmetry.space_group_name_H-M   'P 1'
#
loop_
_entity.id
_entity.type
_entity.pdbx_description
1 polymer ?
#
loop_
_entity_poly.entity_id
_entity_poly.type
_entity_poly.pdbx_seq_one_letter_code
_entity_poly.pdbx_strand_id
1 'polypeptide(L)'
;FGMKKPQTWEYGRLNITHTVLSKRRLNMLVTRKHVDGWDDPRLLTLAGLRRRGFSAETINKFCELVGVTRADGVLTNYEQLEVVARAELDVCARRLMAVLRPLRVVLTNLDGTRTVSVRNHP
;
A
#
# COMPACT_ATOMS: atom_id res chain seq x y z
N PHE A 1 16.20 40.91 -15.38
CA PHE A 1 15.75 41.19 -14.01
C PHE A 1 16.86 41.25 -12.94
N GLY A 2 18.17 41.12 -13.23
CA GLY A 2 19.20 41.26 -12.19
C GLY A 2 19.12 40.27 -11.01
N MET A 3 18.28 39.24 -11.12
CA MET A 3 18.04 38.25 -10.08
C MET A 3 19.07 37.13 -10.15
N LYS A 4 19.47 36.63 -8.98
CA LYS A 4 20.32 35.45 -8.84
C LYS A 4 19.63 34.26 -9.53
N LYS A 5 20.33 33.61 -10.47
CA LYS A 5 19.78 32.46 -11.19
C LYS A 5 19.59 31.28 -10.23
N PRO A 6 18.39 30.67 -10.17
CA PRO A 6 18.17 29.46 -9.38
C PRO A 6 18.94 28.29 -9.99
N GLN A 7 19.42 27.38 -9.13
CA GLN A 7 19.90 26.09 -9.58
C GLN A 7 18.70 25.14 -9.71
N THR A 8 18.53 24.57 -10.90
CA THR A 8 17.46 23.62 -11.20
C THR A 8 18.06 22.23 -11.34
N TRP A 9 17.42 21.25 -10.69
CA TRP A 9 17.78 19.85 -10.78
C TRP A 9 16.57 19.08 -11.27
N GLU A 10 16.79 18.20 -12.23
CA GLU A 10 15.76 17.31 -12.77
C GLU A 10 16.09 15.87 -12.39
N TYR A 11 15.04 15.10 -12.15
CA TYR A 11 15.11 13.69 -11.84
C TYR A 11 14.04 12.95 -12.63
N GLY A 12 14.33 11.68 -12.94
CA GLY A 12 13.43 10.81 -13.67
C GLY A 12 12.13 10.59 -12.91
N ARG A 13 11.03 10.48 -13.65
CA ARG A 13 9.72 10.23 -13.04
C ARG A 13 9.60 8.79 -12.57
N LEU A 14 9.04 8.60 -11.38
CA LEU A 14 8.61 7.29 -10.89
C LEU A 14 7.43 6.78 -11.72
N ASN A 15 7.64 5.65 -12.40
CA ASN A 15 6.57 4.92 -13.09
C ASN A 15 6.50 3.51 -12.51
N ILE A 16 5.30 3.12 -12.07
CA ILE A 16 5.07 1.82 -11.43
C ILE A 16 4.35 0.90 -12.43
N THR A 17 4.71 -0.38 -12.48
CA THR A 17 4.06 -1.40 -13.30
C THR A 17 2.65 -1.73 -12.79
N HIS A 18 1.80 -2.33 -13.64
CA HIS A 18 0.44 -2.78 -13.28
C HIS A 18 -0.51 -1.71 -12.72
N THR A 19 -0.20 -0.43 -12.94
CA THR A 19 -1.00 0.67 -12.45
C THR A 19 -1.15 1.77 -13.49
N VAL A 20 -2.04 2.72 -13.18
CA VAL A 20 -2.29 3.90 -13.97
C VAL A 20 -2.16 5.13 -13.09
N LEU A 21 -1.13 5.94 -13.34
CA LEU A 21 -0.84 7.16 -12.58
C LEU A 21 -1.41 8.44 -13.23
N SER A 22 -1.83 8.38 -14.50
CA SER A 22 -2.28 9.58 -15.20
C SER A 22 -3.65 10.03 -14.70
N LYS A 23 -3.76 11.29 -14.26
CA LYS A 23 -5.01 11.90 -13.77
C LYS A 23 -6.17 11.69 -14.73
N ARG A 24 -5.94 11.79 -16.04
CA ARG A 24 -6.98 11.58 -17.06
C ARG A 24 -7.57 10.17 -17.00
N ARG A 25 -6.72 9.14 -16.90
CA ARG A 25 -7.18 7.75 -16.84
C ARG A 25 -7.77 7.41 -15.47
N LEU A 26 -7.19 7.92 -14.38
CA LEU A 26 -7.77 7.81 -13.04
C LEU A 26 -9.18 8.42 -12.98
N ASN A 27 -9.35 9.62 -13.54
CA ASN A 27 -10.66 10.26 -13.63
C ASN A 27 -11.67 9.41 -14.40
N MET A 28 -11.23 8.77 -15.49
CA MET A 28 -12.10 7.84 -16.23
C MET A 28 -12.56 6.66 -15.36
N LEU A 29 -11.68 6.08 -14.53
CA LEU A 29 -12.06 5.00 -13.61
C LEU A 29 -13.10 5.45 -12.58
N VAL A 30 -12.91 6.64 -12.01
CA VAL A 30 -13.82 7.21 -11.01
C VAL A 30 -15.17 7.58 -11.65
N THR A 31 -15.18 8.33 -12.75
CA THR A 31 -16.42 8.77 -13.41
C THR A 31 -17.23 7.59 -13.96
N ARG A 32 -16.56 6.54 -14.47
CA ARG A 32 -17.23 5.32 -14.93
C ARG A 32 -17.57 4.33 -13.82
N LYS A 33 -17.34 4.69 -12.55
CA LYS A 33 -17.64 3.87 -11.37
C LYS A 33 -16.99 2.48 -11.38
N HIS A 34 -15.79 2.35 -11.95
CA HIS A 34 -14.98 1.14 -11.79
C HIS A 34 -14.34 1.05 -10.39
N VAL A 35 -14.26 2.20 -9.71
CA VAL A 35 -13.75 2.37 -8.34
C VAL A 35 -14.72 3.23 -7.52
N ASP A 36 -14.64 3.13 -6.20
CA ASP A 36 -15.54 3.81 -5.26
C ASP A 36 -15.31 5.33 -5.24
N GLY A 37 -14.08 5.77 -5.53
CA GLY A 37 -13.67 7.17 -5.45
C GLY A 37 -12.17 7.36 -5.63
N TRP A 38 -11.69 8.56 -5.32
CA TRP A 38 -10.26 8.92 -5.42
C TRP A 38 -9.40 8.33 -4.31
N ASP A 39 -10.01 7.91 -3.22
CA ASP A 39 -9.40 7.24 -2.07
C ASP A 39 -9.61 5.71 -2.11
N ASP A 40 -10.08 5.16 -3.24
CA ASP A 40 -10.26 3.72 -3.38
C ASP A 40 -8.91 2.97 -3.19
N PRO A 41 -8.84 1.91 -2.37
CA PRO A 41 -7.62 1.15 -2.09
C PRO A 41 -6.93 0.54 -3.33
N ARG A 42 -7.66 0.39 -4.44
CA ARG A 42 -7.13 -0.10 -5.72
C ARG A 42 -6.34 0.97 -6.47
N LEU A 43 -6.49 2.24 -6.11
CA LEU A 43 -5.75 3.35 -6.71
C LEU A 43 -4.45 3.63 -5.95
N LEU A 44 -3.40 3.93 -6.69
CA LEU A 44 -2.10 4.38 -6.15
C LEU A 44 -2.06 5.89 -5.86
N THR A 45 -3.21 6.50 -5.55
CA THR A 45 -3.24 7.83 -4.95
C THR A 45 -2.76 7.72 -3.50
N LEU A 46 -2.16 8.78 -2.94
CA LEU A 46 -1.77 8.77 -1.52
C LEU A 46 -2.97 8.50 -0.59
N ALA A 47 -4.16 9.00 -0.96
CA ALA A 47 -5.39 8.72 -0.24
C ALA A 47 -5.80 7.23 -0.32
N GLY A 48 -5.72 6.63 -1.51
CA GLY A 48 -6.01 5.21 -1.73
C GLY A 48 -5.03 4.29 -1.00
N LEU A 49 -3.73 4.59 -1.07
CA LEU A 49 -2.70 3.85 -0.34
C LEU A 49 -2.90 3.93 1.17
N ARG A 50 -3.27 5.11 1.69
CA ARG A 50 -3.58 5.27 3.11
C ARG A 50 -4.82 4.47 3.51
N ARG A 51 -5.90 4.49 2.71
CA ARG A 51 -7.11 3.70 2.97
C ARG A 51 -6.86 2.19 2.87
N ARG A 52 -5.93 1.78 2.00
CA ARG A 52 -5.46 0.39 1.88
C ARG A 52 -4.70 -0.11 3.12
N GLY A 53 -4.15 0.80 3.92
CA GLY A 53 -3.41 0.48 5.14
C GLY A 53 -1.90 0.62 5.03
N PHE A 54 -1.39 1.26 3.97
CA PHE A 54 0.03 1.62 3.92
C PHE A 54 0.32 2.80 4.86
N SER A 55 1.42 2.71 5.61
CA SER A 55 1.90 3.81 6.45
C SER A 55 2.71 4.82 5.63
N ALA A 56 2.99 5.98 6.23
CA ALA A 56 3.93 6.94 5.64
C ALA A 56 5.36 6.36 5.58
N GLU A 57 5.73 5.53 6.56
CA GLU A 57 7.04 4.88 6.63
C GLU A 57 7.24 3.90 5.48
N THR A 58 6.20 3.13 5.13
CA THR A 58 6.24 2.20 3.99
C THR A 58 6.55 2.94 2.69
N ILE A 59 5.88 4.09 2.47
CA ILE A 59 6.05 4.89 1.25
C ILE A 59 7.46 5.49 1.20
N ASN A 60 7.96 6.01 2.33
CA ASN A 60 9.30 6.57 2.40
C ASN A 60 10.38 5.52 2.13
N LYS A 61 10.30 4.34 2.77
CA LYS A 61 11.21 3.22 2.53
C LYS A 61 11.15 2.72 1.09
N PHE A 62 9.97 2.72 0.47
CA PHE A 62 9.83 2.40 -0.94
C PHE A 62 10.56 3.42 -1.84
N CYS A 63 10.41 4.73 -1.56
CA CYS A 63 11.15 5.77 -2.30
C CYS A 63 12.67 5.64 -2.13
N GLU A 64 13.15 5.31 -0.94
CA GLU A 64 14.56 5.03 -0.67
C GLU A 64 15.07 3.83 -1.46
N LEU A 65 14.29 2.75 -1.52
CA LEU A 65 14.61 1.53 -2.25
C LEU A 65 14.69 1.76 -3.77
N VAL A 66 13.75 2.52 -4.33
CA VAL A 66 13.75 2.83 -5.77
C VAL A 66 14.91 3.75 -6.14
N GLY A 67 15.25 4.67 -5.25
CA GLY A 67 16.31 5.66 -5.46
C GLY A 67 15.93 6.73 -6.47
N VAL A 68 16.82 7.73 -6.61
CA VAL A 68 16.66 8.84 -7.55
C VAL A 68 17.62 8.62 -8.71
N THR A 69 17.09 8.63 -9.94
CA THR A 69 17.89 8.51 -11.16
C THR A 69 17.59 9.68 -12.10
N ARG A 70 18.48 9.93 -13.07
CA ARG A 70 18.21 10.86 -14.18
C ARG A 70 17.60 10.17 -15.40
N ALA A 71 17.46 8.84 -15.35
CA ALA A 71 16.93 8.06 -16.45
C ALA A 71 15.40 8.13 -16.45
N ASP A 72 14.83 8.53 -17.57
CA ASP A 72 13.38 8.49 -17.76
C ASP A 72 12.90 7.10 -18.18
N GLY A 73 11.70 6.74 -17.76
CA GLY A 73 11.01 5.53 -18.23
C GLY A 73 11.41 4.24 -17.52
N VAL A 74 12.21 4.31 -16.45
CA VAL A 74 12.44 3.14 -15.58
C VAL A 74 11.09 2.71 -15.00
N LEU A 75 10.71 1.47 -15.30
CA LEU A 75 9.50 0.83 -14.77
C LEU A 75 9.84 0.14 -13.46
N THR A 76 9.39 0.73 -12.36
CA THR A 76 9.51 0.16 -11.02
C THR A 76 8.44 -0.89 -10.81
N ASN A 77 8.81 -2.06 -10.31
CA ASN A 77 7.85 -3.13 -10.13
C ASN A 77 6.95 -2.88 -8.91
N TYR A 78 5.64 -3.04 -9.06
CA TYR A 78 4.68 -2.80 -7.98
C TYR A 78 4.91 -3.72 -6.76
N GLU A 79 5.41 -4.94 -6.99
CA GLU A 79 5.76 -5.92 -5.98
C GLU A 79 6.80 -5.41 -4.98
N GLN A 80 7.67 -4.47 -5.38
CA GLN A 80 8.63 -3.85 -4.45
C GLN A 80 7.90 -3.07 -3.35
N LEU A 81 6.81 -2.37 -3.68
CA LEU A 81 5.98 -1.68 -2.70
C LEU A 81 5.33 -2.69 -1.73
N GLU A 82 4.85 -3.83 -2.25
CA GLU A 82 4.25 -4.86 -1.40
C GLU A 82 5.27 -5.53 -0.47
N VAL A 83 6.49 -5.75 -0.93
CA VAL A 83 7.57 -6.29 -0.11
C VAL A 83 7.90 -5.37 1.05
N VAL A 84 8.07 -4.08 0.79
CA VAL A 84 8.35 -3.07 1.84
C VAL A 84 7.20 -3.04 2.86
N ALA A 85 5.96 -3.04 2.38
CA ALA A 85 4.79 -3.03 3.25
C ALA A 85 4.65 -4.28 4.11
N ARG A 86 4.89 -5.46 3.53
CA ARG A 86 4.87 -6.73 4.27
C ARG A 86 5.94 -6.75 5.35
N ALA A 87 7.16 -6.31 5.04
CA ALA A 87 8.26 -6.26 6.00
C ALA A 87 7.94 -5.33 7.19
N GLU A 88 7.30 -4.18 6.95
CA GLU A 88 6.90 -3.29 8.03
C GLU A 88 5.75 -3.87 8.86
N LEU A 89 4.69 -4.34 8.19
CA LEU A 89 3.52 -4.91 8.85
C LEU A 89 3.87 -6.18 9.64
N ASP A 90 4.89 -6.93 9.22
CA ASP A 90 5.33 -8.11 9.94
C ASP A 90 5.74 -7.78 11.38
N VAL A 91 6.46 -6.67 11.55
CA VAL A 91 6.99 -6.23 12.86
C VAL A 91 5.93 -5.53 13.69
N CYS A 92 5.06 -4.71 13.08
CA CYS A 92 4.15 -3.83 13.83
C CYS A 92 2.71 -4.36 13.97
N ALA A 93 2.26 -5.25 13.08
CA ALA A 93 0.86 -5.68 13.07
C ALA A 93 0.56 -6.76 14.11
N ARG A 94 -0.57 -6.61 14.80
CA ARG A 94 -1.09 -7.58 15.76
C ARG A 94 -1.66 -8.81 15.05
N ARG A 95 -1.33 -10.03 15.49
CA ARG A 95 -1.90 -11.26 14.93
C ARG A 95 -3.22 -11.57 15.62
N LEU A 96 -4.30 -11.46 14.86
CA LEU A 96 -5.68 -11.75 15.30
C LEU A 96 -6.26 -12.91 14.48
N MET A 97 -7.23 -13.61 15.06
CA MET A 97 -7.93 -14.70 14.38
C MET A 97 -9.23 -14.18 13.77
N ALA A 98 -9.41 -14.39 12.47
CA ALA A 98 -10.65 -14.08 11.76
C ALA A 98 -10.93 -15.18 10.74
N VAL A 99 -12.19 -15.58 10.62
CA VAL A 99 -12.65 -16.55 9.63
C VAL A 99 -13.57 -15.83 8.65
N LEU A 100 -13.10 -15.64 7.40
CA LEU A 100 -13.84 -14.86 6.39
C LEU A 100 -15.14 -15.54 5.93
N ARG A 101 -15.15 -16.87 5.94
CA ARG A 101 -16.32 -17.70 5.57
C ARG A 101 -16.54 -18.73 6.67
N PRO A 102 -17.26 -18.37 7.75
CA PRO A 102 -17.37 -19.22 8.92
C PRO A 102 -18.21 -20.47 8.63
N LEU A 103 -17.73 -21.61 9.09
CA LEU A 103 -18.51 -22.84 9.21
C LEU A 103 -18.69 -23.12 10.70
N ARG A 104 -19.93 -23.42 11.09
CA ARG A 104 -20.24 -23.72 12.48
C ARG A 104 -19.66 -25.09 12.83
N VAL A 105 -18.81 -25.11 13.84
CA VAL A 105 -18.24 -26.34 14.42
C VAL A 105 -18.80 -26.50 15.82
N VAL A 106 -19.22 -27.72 16.17
CA VAL A 106 -19.66 -28.09 17.51
C VAL A 106 -18.65 -29.09 18.06
N LEU A 107 -18.06 -28.78 19.21
CA LEU A 107 -17.16 -29.68 19.92
C LEU A 107 -18.01 -30.52 20.87
N THR A 108 -18.09 -31.84 20.64
CA THR A 108 -18.94 -32.75 21.42
C THR A 108 -18.28 -33.23 22.72
N ASN A 109 -16.99 -32.97 22.89
CA ASN A 109 -16.17 -33.42 24.01
C ASN A 109 -15.60 -32.25 24.83
N LEU A 110 -16.20 -31.06 24.75
CA LEU A 110 -15.79 -29.89 25.51
C LEU A 110 -16.98 -29.32 26.28
N ASP A 111 -16.89 -29.37 27.60
CA ASP A 111 -17.91 -28.82 28.49
C ASP A 111 -17.61 -27.35 28.80
N GLY A 112 -18.61 -26.49 28.62
CA GLY A 112 -18.54 -25.08 29.00
C GLY A 112 -17.66 -24.18 28.13
N THR A 113 -17.32 -23.00 28.66
CA THR A 113 -16.48 -21.99 27.99
C THR A 113 -15.07 -22.04 28.56
N ARG A 114 -14.05 -22.01 27.69
CA ARG A 114 -12.64 -21.95 28.10
C ARG A 114 -11.97 -20.71 27.54
N THR A 115 -11.34 -19.92 28.40
CA THR A 115 -10.49 -18.80 27.99
C THR A 115 -9.09 -19.31 27.67
N VAL A 116 -8.55 -18.91 26.52
CA VAL A 116 -7.18 -19.25 26.11
C VAL A 116 -6.42 -17.96 25.86
N SER A 117 -5.23 -17.85 26.44
CA SER A 117 -4.30 -16.75 26.15
C SER A 117 -3.43 -17.13 24.96
N VAL A 118 -3.36 -16.24 23.98
CA VAL A 118 -2.58 -16.44 22.75
C VAL A 118 -1.59 -15.29 22.62
N ARG A 119 -0.33 -15.60 22.29
CA ARG A 119 0.67 -14.57 22.00
C ARG A 119 0.32 -13.86 20.70
N ASN A 120 0.48 -12.55 20.70
CA ASN A 120 0.07 -11.69 19.59
C ASN A 120 1.07 -11.65 18.43
N HIS A 121 2.31 -12.13 18.63
CA HIS A 121 3.34 -12.25 17.61
C HIS A 121 4.04 -13.61 17.84
N PRO A 122 4.39 -14.36 16.78
CA PRO A 122 5.24 -15.55 16.91
C PRO A 122 6.55 -15.23 17.64
#